data_AF-A0A6G2DE61-F1
#
_entry.id   AF-A0A6G2DE61-F1
#
_cell.length_a   1.000
_cell.length_b   1.000
_cell.length_c   1.000
_cell.angle_alpha   90.00
_cell.angle_beta   90.00
_cell.angle_gamma   90.00
#
_symmetry.space_group_name_H-M   'P 1'
#
loop_
_entity.id
_entity.type
_entity.pdbx_description
1 polymer ?
#
loop_
_entity_poly.entity_id
_entity_poly.type
_entity_poly.pdbx_seq_one_letter_code
_entity_poly.pdbx_strand_id
1 'polypeptide(L)'
;MRTAIEIATLAPSAHNSQPWKFVVVREKNAELAKLAYGSNFEQVSSAPVTIALFTDTDLAKRARKIARVGGANNFSEEQLQYFMKNLPAEFARYNEQQVSDYLALNAGLVAMNLVLALTDQGIGSNII
;
A
#
# COMPACT_ATOMS: atom_id res chain seq x y z
N MET A 1 -13.50 -8.79 -1.90
CA MET A 1 -12.73 -7.56 -2.24
C MET A 1 -12.40 -6.71 -1.02
N ARG A 2 -13.35 -5.99 -0.40
CA ARG A 2 -13.05 -5.16 0.80
C ARG A 2 -12.40 -5.98 1.92
N THR A 3 -12.98 -7.15 2.24
CA THR A 3 -12.42 -8.10 3.22
C THR A 3 -10.98 -8.51 2.91
N ALA A 4 -10.68 -8.85 1.66
CA ALA A 4 -9.32 -9.22 1.25
C ALA A 4 -8.32 -8.07 1.46
N ILE A 5 -8.71 -6.83 1.19
CA ILE A 5 -7.87 -5.65 1.42
C ILE A 5 -7.67 -5.40 2.92
N GLU A 6 -8.72 -5.53 3.73
CA GLU A 6 -8.61 -5.38 5.19
C GLU A 6 -7.64 -6.43 5.78
N ILE A 7 -7.75 -7.70 5.35
CA ILE A 7 -6.79 -8.75 5.73
C ILE A 7 -5.38 -8.42 5.23
N ALA A 8 -5.24 -7.98 3.97
CA ALA A 8 -3.95 -7.63 3.39
C ALA A 8 -3.22 -6.56 4.23
N THR A 9 -3.94 -5.56 4.72
CA THR A 9 -3.38 -4.46 5.54
C THR A 9 -2.86 -4.89 6.92
N LEU A 10 -3.12 -6.14 7.34
CA LEU A 10 -2.49 -6.73 8.51
C LEU A 10 -1.02 -7.12 8.27
N ALA A 11 -0.53 -7.00 7.03
CA ALA A 11 0.87 -7.18 6.71
C ALA A 11 1.75 -6.23 7.55
N PRO A 12 2.92 -6.69 8.03
CA PRO A 12 3.87 -5.80 8.67
C PRO A 12 4.38 -4.76 7.67
N SER A 13 4.81 -3.62 8.20
CA SER A 13 5.54 -2.61 7.44
C SER A 13 6.65 -2.03 8.30
N ALA A 14 7.74 -1.59 7.68
CA ALA A 14 8.82 -0.92 8.37
C ALA A 14 8.26 0.29 9.14
N HIS A 15 8.63 0.43 10.42
CA HIS A 15 8.09 1.45 11.34
C HIS A 15 6.57 1.43 11.53
N ASN A 16 5.87 0.35 11.12
CA ASN A 16 4.42 0.30 11.01
C ASN A 16 3.86 1.49 10.18
N SER A 17 4.61 1.96 9.18
CA SER A 17 4.25 3.15 8.40
C SER A 17 3.10 2.90 7.42
N GLN A 18 2.85 1.63 7.08
CA GLN A 18 1.77 1.16 6.20
C GLN A 18 1.58 2.07 4.97
N PRO A 19 2.65 2.30 4.16
CA PRO A 19 2.70 3.40 3.21
C PRO A 19 1.99 3.03 1.91
N TRP A 20 0.83 2.38 1.97
CA TRP A 20 0.10 1.84 0.83
C TRP A 20 -1.29 2.47 0.67
N LYS A 21 -1.78 2.47 -0.58
CA LYS A 21 -3.14 2.84 -0.96
C LYS A 21 -3.64 1.91 -2.05
N PHE A 22 -4.79 1.31 -1.82
CA PHE A 22 -5.47 0.44 -2.79
C PHE A 22 -6.50 1.25 -3.57
N VAL A 23 -6.36 1.28 -4.89
CA VAL A 23 -7.38 1.83 -5.79
C VAL A 23 -8.05 0.68 -6.51
N VAL A 24 -9.31 0.41 -6.15
CA VAL A 24 -10.11 -0.66 -6.76
C VAL A 24 -10.75 -0.12 -8.04
N VAL A 25 -10.34 -0.65 -9.18
CA VAL A 25 -10.79 -0.24 -10.50
C VAL A 25 -11.83 -1.24 -11.02
N ARG A 26 -13.03 -0.75 -11.29
CA ARG A 26 -14.16 -1.53 -11.87
C ARG A 26 -14.61 -0.97 -13.20
N GLU A 27 -14.72 0.34 -13.29
CA GLU A 27 -15.29 1.03 -14.47
C GLU A 27 -14.22 1.50 -15.46
N LYS A 28 -12.97 1.66 -15.00
CA LYS A 28 -11.86 2.20 -15.80
C LYS A 28 -10.85 1.13 -16.27
N ASN A 29 -11.22 -0.15 -16.23
CA ASN A 29 -10.29 -1.23 -16.63
C ASN A 29 -9.86 -1.12 -18.10
N ALA A 30 -10.77 -0.74 -19.01
CA ALA A 30 -10.44 -0.54 -20.43
C ALA A 30 -9.49 0.64 -20.68
N GLU A 31 -9.55 1.69 -19.85
CA GLU A 31 -8.61 2.82 -19.91
C GLU A 31 -7.26 2.42 -19.31
N LEU A 32 -7.27 1.78 -18.14
CA LEU A 32 -6.09 1.31 -17.45
C LEU A 32 -5.29 0.28 -18.27
N ALA A 33 -5.98 -0.63 -18.96
CA ALA A 33 -5.35 -1.67 -19.78
C ALA A 33 -4.43 -1.09 -20.86
N LYS A 34 -4.72 0.11 -21.39
CA LYS A 34 -3.89 0.77 -22.41
C LYS A 34 -2.49 1.13 -21.92
N LEU A 35 -2.26 1.15 -20.59
CA LEU A 35 -0.95 1.39 -19.99
C LEU A 35 -0.15 0.09 -19.81
N ALA A 36 -0.78 -1.08 -19.97
CA ALA A 36 -0.16 -2.38 -19.75
C ALA A 36 0.58 -2.86 -21.01
N TYR A 37 1.75 -3.48 -20.82
CA TYR A 37 2.59 -3.97 -21.92
C TYR A 37 2.23 -5.39 -22.35
N GLY A 38 2.25 -5.65 -23.66
CA GLY A 38 2.07 -6.99 -24.23
C GLY A 38 0.79 -7.67 -23.75
N SER A 39 0.89 -8.94 -23.35
CA SER A 39 -0.25 -9.76 -22.90
C SER A 39 -0.87 -9.31 -21.57
N ASN A 40 -0.32 -8.29 -20.91
CA ASN A 40 -0.96 -7.68 -19.74
C ASN A 40 -2.17 -6.82 -20.13
N PHE A 41 -2.27 -6.38 -21.40
CA PHE A 41 -3.44 -5.68 -21.91
C PHE A 41 -4.70 -6.55 -21.79
N GLU A 42 -4.65 -7.80 -22.25
CA GLU A 42 -5.77 -8.74 -22.19
C GLU A 42 -6.12 -9.10 -20.73
N GLN A 43 -5.11 -9.25 -19.87
CA GLN A 43 -5.33 -9.53 -18.45
C GLN A 43 -6.09 -8.39 -17.75
N VAL A 44 -5.66 -7.14 -17.93
CA VAL A 44 -6.32 -5.97 -17.30
C VAL A 44 -7.68 -5.68 -17.93
N SER A 45 -7.80 -5.80 -19.25
CA SER A 45 -9.05 -5.51 -19.97
C SER A 45 -10.17 -6.53 -19.68
N SER A 46 -9.82 -7.80 -19.46
CA SER A 46 -10.78 -8.88 -19.15
C SER A 46 -11.06 -9.06 -17.66
N ALA A 47 -10.18 -8.59 -16.77
CA ALA A 47 -10.38 -8.71 -15.35
C ALA A 47 -11.64 -7.95 -14.88
N PRO A 48 -12.54 -8.59 -14.10
CA PRO A 48 -13.68 -7.90 -13.51
C PRO A 48 -13.28 -6.77 -12.55
N VAL A 49 -12.08 -6.87 -11.97
CA VAL A 49 -11.50 -5.89 -11.05
C VAL A 49 -9.98 -5.86 -11.23
N THR A 50 -9.41 -4.67 -11.31
CA THR A 50 -7.96 -4.45 -11.12
C THR A 50 -7.74 -3.65 -9.84
N ILE A 51 -6.75 -4.03 -9.04
CA ILE A 51 -6.35 -3.25 -7.86
C ILE A 51 -5.01 -2.59 -8.18
N ALA A 52 -5.02 -1.27 -8.35
CA ALA A 52 -3.78 -0.52 -8.45
C ALA A 52 -3.26 -0.23 -7.03
N LEU A 53 -2.12 -0.84 -6.68
CA LEU A 53 -1.43 -0.63 -5.41
C LEU A 53 -0.45 0.54 -5.56
N PHE A 54 -0.71 1.61 -4.83
CA PHE A 54 0.17 2.78 -4.76
C PHE A 54 0.88 2.84 -3.42
N THR A 55 2.01 3.55 -3.41
CA THR A 55 2.73 3.89 -2.19
C THR A 55 2.74 5.40 -1.91
N ASP A 56 2.81 5.76 -0.63
CA ASP A 56 2.80 7.16 -0.17
C ASP A 56 4.25 7.69 -0.15
N THR A 57 4.66 8.39 -1.22
CA THR A 57 6.03 8.87 -1.38
C THR A 57 6.42 9.99 -0.41
N ASP A 58 5.43 10.70 0.14
CA ASP A 58 5.64 11.67 1.21
C ASP A 58 5.63 10.95 2.57
N LEU A 59 6.73 10.25 2.86
CA LEU A 59 6.90 9.45 4.07
C LEU A 59 6.70 10.25 5.38
N ALA A 60 7.07 11.54 5.36
CA ALA A 60 6.82 12.44 6.47
C ALA A 60 5.32 12.70 6.70
N LYS A 61 4.55 13.00 5.64
CA LYS A 61 3.09 13.10 5.75
C LYS A 61 2.45 11.77 6.11
N ARG A 62 3.00 10.65 5.63
CA ARG A 62 2.49 9.31 5.98
C ARG A 62 2.62 9.01 7.47
N ALA A 63 3.77 9.28 8.08
CA ALA A 63 3.96 9.13 9.52
C ALA A 63 2.99 10.02 10.32
N ARG A 64 2.88 11.30 9.95
CA ARG A 64 1.93 12.24 10.58
C ARG A 64 0.47 11.81 10.42
N LYS A 65 0.12 11.16 9.30
CA LYS A 65 -1.22 10.62 9.07
C LYS A 65 -1.54 9.50 10.05
N ILE A 66 -0.58 8.61 10.36
CA ILE A 66 -0.78 7.55 11.36
C ILE A 66 -1.09 8.15 12.73
N ALA A 67 -0.28 9.09 13.19
CA ALA A 67 -0.51 9.77 14.48
C ALA A 67 -1.91 10.41 14.54
N ARG A 68 -2.30 11.13 13.47
CA ARG A 68 -3.59 11.82 13.40
C ARG A 68 -4.79 10.88 13.36
N VAL A 69 -4.70 9.75 12.65
CA VAL A 69 -5.81 8.79 12.53
C VAL A 69 -5.91 7.91 13.77
N GLY A 70 -4.78 7.46 14.33
CA GLY A 70 -4.79 6.66 15.55
C GLY A 70 -5.15 7.49 16.79
N GLY A 71 -4.62 8.71 16.89
CA GLY A 71 -4.86 9.61 18.01
C GLY A 71 -4.48 9.02 19.38
N ALA A 72 -4.87 9.71 20.45
CA ALA A 72 -4.58 9.29 21.82
C ALA A 72 -5.30 7.98 22.24
N ASN A 73 -6.30 7.53 21.48
CA ASN A 73 -7.00 6.27 21.75
C ASN A 73 -6.16 5.04 21.39
N ASN A 74 -5.19 5.18 20.48
CA ASN A 74 -4.37 4.07 19.99
C ASN A 74 -2.88 4.24 20.31
N PHE A 75 -2.45 5.44 20.72
CA PHE A 75 -1.05 5.78 20.93
C PHE A 75 -0.83 6.55 22.23
N SER A 76 0.29 6.27 22.89
CA SER A 76 0.82 7.13 23.96
C SER A 76 1.31 8.46 23.40
N GLU A 77 1.49 9.46 24.27
CA GLU A 77 2.04 10.76 23.87
C GLU A 77 3.45 10.62 23.24
N GLU A 78 4.26 9.69 23.74
CA GLU A 78 5.57 9.38 23.19
C GLU A 78 5.47 8.81 21.76
N GLN A 79 4.53 7.89 21.51
CA GLN A 79 4.29 7.35 20.18
C GLN A 79 3.75 8.42 19.22
N LEU A 80 2.84 9.28 19.68
CA LEU A 80 2.37 10.41 18.91
C LEU A 80 3.51 11.36 18.54
N GLN A 81 4.40 11.69 19.49
CA GLN A 81 5.59 12.48 19.24
C GLN A 81 6.52 11.81 18.23
N TYR A 82 6.75 10.50 18.36
CA TYR A 82 7.57 9.72 17.44
C TYR A 82 7.07 9.85 15.99
N PHE A 83 5.79 9.56 15.75
CA PHE A 83 5.19 9.62 14.42
C PHE A 83 5.05 11.07 13.88
N MET A 84 4.89 12.06 14.76
CA MET A 84 4.73 13.46 14.35
C MET A 84 6.05 14.18 14.07
N LYS A 85 7.13 13.81 14.76
CA LYS A 85 8.41 14.54 14.74
C LYS A 85 9.61 13.64 14.41
N ASN A 86 9.87 12.60 15.20
CA ASN A 86 11.11 11.83 15.12
C ASN A 86 11.21 11.06 13.80
N LEU A 87 10.17 10.30 13.45
CA LEU A 87 10.16 9.48 12.24
C LEU A 87 10.20 10.32 10.95
N PRO A 88 9.44 11.44 10.80
CA PRO A 88 9.63 12.36 9.69
C PRO A 88 11.07 12.90 9.56
N ALA A 89 11.74 13.20 10.68
CA ALA A 89 13.13 13.67 10.68
C ALA A 89 14.15 12.57 10.34
N GLU A 90 13.79 11.30 10.53
CA GLU A 90 14.57 10.16 10.06
C GLU A 90 14.43 10.00 8.54
N PHE A 91 13.20 10.00 8.03
CA PHE A 91 12.94 9.89 6.58
C PHE A 91 13.59 11.02 5.77
N ALA A 92 13.72 12.22 6.34
CA ALA A 92 14.42 13.34 5.69
C ALA A 92 15.91 13.08 5.42
N ARG A 93 16.51 12.04 6.05
CA ARG A 93 17.91 11.65 5.84
C ARG A 93 18.06 10.53 4.81
N TYR A 94 16.96 9.94 4.35
CA TYR A 94 17.01 8.90 3.35
C TYR A 94 17.36 9.52 2.01
N ASN A 95 18.26 8.89 1.27
CA ASN A 95 18.46 9.22 -0.14
C ASN A 95 17.33 8.64 -1.00
N GLU A 96 17.29 9.01 -2.28
CA GLU A 96 16.24 8.57 -3.21
C GLU A 96 16.13 7.05 -3.34
N GLN A 97 17.28 6.34 -3.38
CA GLN A 97 17.31 4.88 -3.45
C GLN A 97 16.70 4.25 -2.19
N GLN A 98 17.07 4.74 -1.00
CA GLN A 98 16.51 4.25 0.26
C GLN A 98 15.00 4.47 0.35
N VAL A 99 14.50 5.62 -0.13
CA VAL A 99 13.05 5.86 -0.22
C VAL A 99 12.41 4.89 -1.20
N SER A 100 12.98 4.72 -2.39
CA SER A 100 12.46 3.81 -3.41
C SER A 100 12.39 2.36 -2.90
N ASP A 101 13.47 1.85 -2.34
CA ASP A 101 13.55 0.48 -1.82
C ASP A 101 12.62 0.27 -0.62
N TYR A 102 12.51 1.28 0.26
CA TYR A 102 11.58 1.25 1.37
C TYR A 102 10.12 1.11 0.89
N LEU A 103 9.71 1.90 -0.10
CA LEU A 103 8.35 1.84 -0.63
C LEU A 103 8.10 0.52 -1.37
N ALA A 104 9.05 0.07 -2.19
CA ALA A 104 8.94 -1.19 -2.93
C ALA A 104 8.82 -2.40 -1.99
N LEU A 105 9.65 -2.46 -0.94
CA LEU A 105 9.62 -3.54 0.05
C LEU A 105 8.27 -3.59 0.78
N ASN A 106 7.77 -2.45 1.26
CA ASN A 106 6.47 -2.41 1.94
C ASN A 106 5.30 -2.73 1.00
N ALA A 107 5.38 -2.32 -0.27
CA ALA A 107 4.39 -2.71 -1.28
C ALA A 107 4.39 -4.22 -1.54
N GLY A 108 5.57 -4.83 -1.65
CA GLY A 108 5.71 -6.27 -1.83
C GLY A 108 5.09 -7.08 -0.69
N LEU A 109 5.34 -6.67 0.56
CA LEU A 109 4.76 -7.32 1.75
C LEU A 109 3.22 -7.34 1.71
N VAL A 110 2.60 -6.18 1.43
CA VAL A 110 1.14 -6.08 1.43
C VAL A 110 0.51 -6.71 0.18
N ALA A 111 1.21 -6.67 -0.97
CA ALA A 111 0.78 -7.33 -2.20
C ALA A 111 0.73 -8.86 -2.02
N MET A 112 1.75 -9.44 -1.38
CA MET A 112 1.76 -10.87 -1.08
C MET A 112 0.59 -11.25 -0.17
N ASN A 113 0.36 -10.48 0.89
CA ASN A 113 -0.74 -10.75 1.81
C ASN A 113 -2.11 -10.60 1.14
N LEU A 114 -2.25 -9.67 0.19
CA LEU A 114 -3.45 -9.50 -0.63
C LEU A 114 -3.73 -10.71 -1.52
N VAL A 115 -2.75 -11.21 -2.27
CA VAL A 115 -2.98 -12.37 -3.17
C VAL A 115 -3.31 -13.64 -2.38
N LEU A 116 -2.75 -13.81 -1.18
CA LEU A 116 -3.12 -14.89 -0.27
C LEU A 116 -4.54 -14.73 0.26
N ALA A 117 -4.93 -13.53 0.71
CA ALA A 117 -6.29 -13.26 1.19
C ALA A 117 -7.36 -13.40 0.10
N LEU A 118 -7.02 -13.10 -1.16
CA LEU A 118 -7.89 -13.38 -2.32
C LEU A 118 -8.01 -14.87 -2.57
N THR A 119 -6.88 -15.60 -2.52
CA THR A 119 -6.86 -17.07 -2.68
C THR A 119 -7.70 -17.78 -1.62
N ASP A 120 -7.61 -17.36 -0.36
CA ASP A 120 -8.42 -17.88 0.75
C ASP A 120 -9.94 -17.71 0.50
N GLN A 121 -10.32 -16.64 -0.21
CA GLN A 121 -11.69 -16.38 -0.64
C GLN A 121 -12.07 -17.07 -1.97
N GLY A 122 -11.22 -17.92 -2.53
CA GLY A 122 -11.45 -18.59 -3.81
C GLY A 122 -11.33 -17.69 -5.05
N ILE A 123 -10.65 -16.54 -4.93
CA ILE A 123 -10.49 -15.56 -6.02
C ILE A 123 -9.08 -15.66 -6.60
N GLY A 124 -8.99 -16.00 -7.88
CA GLY A 124 -7.72 -15.98 -8.63
C GLY A 124 -7.17 -14.56 -8.80
N SER A 125 -5.85 -14.42 -8.79
CA SER A 125 -5.18 -13.12 -8.98
C SER A 125 -3.83 -13.27 -9.67
N ASN A 126 -3.36 -12.18 -10.29
CA ASN A 126 -2.01 -12.07 -10.84
C ASN A 126 -1.42 -10.69 -10.51
N ILE A 127 -0.11 -10.63 -10.24
CA ILE A 127 0.63 -9.37 -10.04
C ILE A 127 1.27 -9.01 -11.39
N ILE A 128 1.07 -7.76 -11.83
CA ILE A 128 1.60 -7.19 -13.08
C ILE A 128 2.60 -6.09 -12.73
#